data_AF-A0A7K0TJ87-F1
#
_entry.id   AF-A0A7K0TJ87-F1
#
_cell.length_a   1.000
_cell.length_b   1.000
_cell.length_c   1.000
_cell.angle_alpha   90.00
_cell.angle_beta   90.00
_cell.angle_gamma   90.00
#
_symmetry.space_group_name_H-M   'P 1'
#
loop_
_entity.id
_entity.type
_entity.pdbx_description
1 polymer ?
#
loop_
_entity_poly.entity_id
_entity_poly.type
_entity_poly.pdbx_seq_one_letter_code
_entity_poly.pdbx_strand_id
1 'polypeptide(L)'
;MSIDPVIQSRLIVDLEPVVAVELERHLSVQKNWYPHEYVPWSEGRTFAGPLNGDAWEAKDSKLTGIAQDSLVLNLMTEDNLPSYHTEIAIAMGRDGAWGNWIERWTAEENRHGIVMRDYLMATRGVDPYELEDLRMAHMSLGYQTPYDTDMLHTVAYVSFQELATRIS
;
A
#
# COMPACT_ATOMS: atom_id res chain seq x y z
N MET A 1 -26.44 9.25 1.98
CA MET A 1 -26.92 10.59 1.57
C MET A 1 -25.69 11.30 1.05
N SER A 2 -25.57 11.51 -0.27
CA SER A 2 -24.39 12.16 -0.85
C SER A 2 -24.38 13.64 -0.43
N ILE A 3 -23.24 14.12 0.04
CA ILE A 3 -23.04 15.54 0.40
C ILE A 3 -23.02 16.36 -0.89
N ASP A 4 -23.61 17.56 -0.86
CA ASP A 4 -23.64 18.47 -2.01
C ASP A 4 -22.23 18.67 -2.61
N PRO A 5 -22.02 18.40 -3.92
CA PRO A 5 -20.72 18.57 -4.58
C PRO A 5 -20.10 19.97 -4.43
N VAL A 6 -20.92 21.01 -4.31
CA VAL A 6 -20.45 22.39 -4.08
C VAL A 6 -19.85 22.53 -2.69
N ILE A 7 -20.45 21.88 -1.69
CA ILE A 7 -19.93 21.86 -0.32
C ILE A 7 -18.60 21.09 -0.28
N GLN A 8 -18.53 19.93 -0.93
CA GLN A 8 -17.29 19.14 -1.03
C GLN A 8 -16.15 19.94 -1.66
N SER A 9 -16.40 20.56 -2.81
CA SER A 9 -15.41 21.37 -3.52
C SER A 9 -14.91 22.53 -2.66
N ARG A 10 -15.82 23.19 -1.93
CA ARG A 10 -15.45 24.29 -1.02
C ARG A 10 -14.64 23.79 0.18
N LEU A 11 -14.97 22.64 0.75
CA LEU A 11 -14.21 22.06 1.87
C LEU A 11 -12.77 21.73 1.47
N ILE A 12 -12.55 21.17 0.27
CA ILE A 12 -11.21 20.89 -0.25
C ILE A 12 -10.37 22.18 -0.27
N VAL A 13 -10.94 23.26 -0.83
CA VAL A 13 -10.28 24.58 -0.92
C VAL A 13 -10.06 25.21 0.46
N ASP A 14 -11.06 25.16 1.34
CA ASP A 14 -10.99 25.76 2.68
C ASP A 14 -9.95 25.05 3.57
N LEU A 15 -9.71 23.74 3.35
CA LEU A 15 -8.72 22.94 4.10
C LEU A 15 -7.31 22.94 3.50
N GLU A 16 -7.15 23.32 2.23
CA GLU A 16 -5.87 23.39 1.52
C GLU A 16 -4.72 24.00 2.35
N PRO A 17 -4.90 25.15 3.06
CA PRO A 17 -3.81 25.75 3.84
C PRO A 17 -3.36 24.88 5.03
N VAL A 18 -4.29 24.13 5.63
CA VAL A 18 -3.99 23.22 6.75
C VAL A 18 -3.23 22.01 6.22
N VAL A 19 -3.65 21.46 5.08
CA VAL A 19 -2.95 20.34 4.42
C VAL A 19 -1.52 20.72 4.06
N ALA A 20 -1.30 21.93 3.55
CA ALA A 20 0.05 22.41 3.25
C ALA A 20 0.94 22.44 4.51
N VAL A 21 0.42 22.94 5.64
CA VAL A 21 1.16 22.97 6.91
C VAL A 21 1.47 21.55 7.41
N GLU A 22 0.51 20.64 7.35
CA GLU A 22 0.69 19.27 7.81
C GLU A 22 1.61 18.44 6.89
N LEU A 23 1.56 18.69 5.58
CA LEU A 23 2.48 18.09 4.61
C LEU A 23 3.91 18.55 4.89
N GLU A 24 4.15 19.85 5.07
CA GLU A 24 5.48 20.36 5.44
C GLU A 24 5.95 19.80 6.79
N ARG A 25 5.05 19.70 7.77
CA ARG A 25 5.35 19.06 9.06
C ARG A 25 5.79 17.61 8.86
N HIS A 26 5.05 16.81 8.08
CA HIS A 26 5.41 15.42 7.76
C HIS A 26 6.79 15.35 7.10
N LEU A 27 7.02 16.13 6.05
CA LEU A 27 8.28 16.15 5.31
C LEU A 27 9.49 16.53 6.18
N SER A 28 9.27 17.38 7.20
CA SER A 28 10.33 17.79 8.13
C SER A 28 10.74 16.72 9.15
N VAL A 29 9.86 15.75 9.44
CA VAL A 29 10.09 14.73 10.48
C VAL A 29 10.25 13.32 9.93
N GLN A 30 9.80 13.07 8.70
CA GLN A 30 9.92 11.77 8.06
C GLN A 30 11.38 11.35 7.96
N LYS A 31 11.62 10.05 8.08
CA LYS A 31 12.94 9.46 7.90
C LYS A 31 12.93 8.59 6.66
N ASN A 32 13.96 8.75 5.85
CA ASN A 32 14.18 7.85 4.73
C ASN A 32 14.51 6.46 5.27
N TRP A 33 13.97 5.48 4.57
CA TRP A 33 14.32 4.08 4.67
C TRP A 33 14.14 3.48 3.27
N TYR A 34 14.92 2.46 2.95
CA TYR A 34 14.91 1.86 1.64
C TYR A 34 14.59 0.37 1.74
N PRO A 35 13.59 -0.15 0.98
CA PRO A 35 13.17 -1.56 1.07
C PRO A 35 14.31 -2.58 1.05
N HIS A 36 15.30 -2.37 0.17
CA HIS A 36 16.42 -3.28 0.00
C HIS A 36 17.33 -3.40 1.23
N GLU A 37 17.29 -2.47 2.18
CA GLU A 37 18.07 -2.55 3.43
C GLU A 37 17.50 -3.56 4.42
N TYR A 38 16.24 -3.98 4.23
CA TYR A 38 15.48 -4.83 5.16
C TYR A 38 15.21 -6.24 4.63
N VAL A 39 15.71 -6.57 3.43
CA VAL A 39 15.53 -7.87 2.80
C VAL A 39 16.82 -8.70 2.96
N PRO A 40 16.74 -9.96 3.44
CA PRO A 40 17.91 -10.81 3.62
C PRO A 40 18.37 -11.42 2.28
N TRP A 41 18.87 -10.58 1.37
CA TRP A 41 19.21 -10.96 -0.01
C TRP A 41 20.17 -12.16 -0.13
N SER A 42 21.03 -12.37 0.87
CA SER A 42 21.95 -13.51 0.92
C SER A 42 21.25 -14.87 1.03
N GLU A 43 19.97 -14.90 1.42
CA GLU A 43 19.15 -16.12 1.44
C GLU A 43 18.54 -16.44 0.07
N GLY A 44 18.52 -15.46 -0.84
CA GLY A 44 17.94 -15.59 -2.16
C GLY A 44 18.67 -16.59 -3.04
N ARG A 45 17.90 -17.43 -3.74
CA ARG A 45 18.38 -18.34 -4.78
C ARG A 45 17.35 -18.47 -5.89
N THR A 46 17.80 -18.80 -7.09
CA THR A 46 16.95 -18.88 -8.28
C THR A 46 15.78 -19.85 -8.06
N PHE A 47 14.56 -19.40 -8.37
CA PHE A 47 13.37 -20.25 -8.39
C PHE A 47 13.29 -21.06 -9.69
N ALA A 48 12.51 -22.14 -9.67
CA ALA A 48 12.12 -22.85 -10.88
C ALA A 48 11.52 -21.90 -11.92
N GLY A 49 11.72 -22.20 -13.20
CA GLY A 49 11.27 -21.37 -14.31
C GLY A 49 12.40 -21.09 -15.32
N PRO A 50 12.30 -19.98 -16.08
CA PRO A 50 13.20 -19.69 -17.20
C PRO A 50 14.70 -19.62 -16.86
N LEU A 51 15.03 -19.34 -15.59
CA LEU A 51 16.40 -19.25 -15.10
C LEU A 51 16.93 -20.57 -14.50
N ASN A 52 16.16 -21.67 -14.62
CA ASN A 52 16.53 -23.03 -14.22
C ASN A 52 16.96 -23.16 -12.75
N GLY A 53 16.24 -22.52 -11.84
CA GLY A 53 16.43 -22.68 -10.40
C GLY A 53 15.62 -23.83 -9.79
N ASP A 54 15.55 -23.84 -8.46
CA ASP A 54 14.90 -24.90 -7.70
C ASP A 54 13.42 -24.57 -7.44
N ALA A 55 12.56 -25.58 -7.52
CA ALA A 55 11.16 -25.46 -7.13
C ALA A 55 11.04 -25.10 -5.65
N TRP A 56 10.00 -24.36 -5.30
CA TRP A 56 9.68 -24.11 -3.90
C TRP A 56 9.15 -25.38 -3.25
N GLU A 57 9.53 -25.61 -2.00
CA GLU A 57 8.96 -26.65 -1.14
C GLU A 57 8.60 -26.05 0.20
N ALA A 58 7.57 -26.59 0.89
CA ALA A 58 7.15 -26.09 2.19
C ALA A 58 8.28 -26.01 3.25
N LYS A 59 9.30 -26.87 3.14
CA LYS A 59 10.48 -26.88 4.02
C LYS A 59 11.45 -25.70 3.80
N ASP A 60 11.32 -24.98 2.67
CA ASP A 60 12.16 -23.81 2.37
C ASP A 60 11.76 -22.62 3.26
N SER A 61 10.49 -22.54 3.66
CA SER A 61 10.01 -21.47 4.52
C SER A 61 10.39 -21.70 5.98
N LYS A 62 10.96 -20.67 6.61
CA LYS A 62 11.19 -20.60 8.07
C LYS A 62 9.97 -20.03 8.82
N LEU A 63 8.96 -19.55 8.10
CA LEU A 63 7.77 -18.93 8.67
C LEU A 63 6.78 -19.99 9.13
N THR A 64 6.08 -19.71 10.23
CA THR A 64 4.89 -20.48 10.60
C THR A 64 3.77 -20.17 9.60
N GLY A 65 2.78 -21.07 9.47
CA GLY A 65 1.62 -20.81 8.60
C GLY A 65 0.91 -19.49 8.94
N ILE A 66 0.76 -19.17 10.23
CA ILE A 66 0.17 -17.90 10.68
C ILE A 66 0.98 -16.69 10.22
N ALA A 67 2.32 -16.77 10.26
CA ALA A 67 3.17 -15.69 9.79
C ALA A 67 3.12 -15.55 8.26
N GLN A 68 2.98 -16.65 7.52
CA GLN A 68 2.75 -16.62 6.07
C GLN A 68 1.42 -15.94 5.77
N ASP A 69 0.32 -16.38 6.38
CA ASP A 69 -1.01 -15.81 6.17
C ASP A 69 -1.04 -14.30 6.46
N SER A 70 -0.43 -13.88 7.58
CA SER A 70 -0.35 -12.48 7.98
C SER A 70 0.44 -11.63 6.97
N LEU A 71 1.62 -12.09 6.54
CA LEU A 71 2.45 -11.36 5.56
C LEU A 71 1.79 -11.31 4.18
N VAL A 72 1.15 -12.39 3.74
CA VAL A 72 0.42 -12.43 2.47
C VAL A 72 -0.78 -11.50 2.52
N LEU A 73 -1.57 -11.51 3.59
CA LEU A 73 -2.72 -10.62 3.74
C LEU A 73 -2.30 -9.14 3.76
N ASN A 74 -1.24 -8.79 4.50
CA ASN A 74 -0.71 -7.43 4.52
C ASN A 74 -0.20 -7.04 3.13
N LEU A 75 0.53 -7.92 2.43
CA LEU A 75 0.96 -7.66 1.07
C LEU A 75 -0.21 -7.46 0.10
N MET A 76 -1.29 -8.24 0.19
CA MET A 76 -2.47 -8.03 -0.66
C MET A 76 -3.07 -6.63 -0.43
N THR A 77 -3.14 -6.20 0.83
CA THR A 77 -3.59 -4.86 1.18
C THR A 77 -2.69 -3.80 0.54
N GLU A 78 -1.37 -3.89 0.70
CA GLU A 78 -0.43 -2.92 0.13
C GLU A 78 -0.41 -2.91 -1.40
N ASP A 79 -0.49 -4.07 -2.06
CA ASP A 79 -0.48 -4.16 -3.53
C ASP A 79 -1.71 -3.50 -4.16
N ASN A 80 -2.81 -3.33 -3.41
CA ASN A 80 -4.02 -2.66 -3.89
C ASN A 80 -3.92 -1.12 -3.88
N LEU A 81 -2.74 -0.58 -3.56
CA LEU A 81 -2.40 0.84 -3.62
C LEU A 81 -2.89 1.59 -4.87
N PRO A 82 -2.86 1.03 -6.11
CA PRO A 82 -3.41 1.71 -7.27
C PRO A 82 -4.90 2.07 -7.14
N SER A 83 -5.70 1.18 -6.52
CA SER A 83 -7.11 1.46 -6.23
C SER A 83 -7.24 2.54 -5.16
N TYR A 84 -6.48 2.46 -4.07
CA TYR A 84 -6.53 3.47 -3.00
C TYR A 84 -6.15 4.87 -3.50
N HIS A 85 -5.05 4.96 -4.26
CA HIS A 85 -4.64 6.22 -4.90
C HIS A 85 -5.76 6.78 -5.77
N THR A 86 -6.40 5.93 -6.59
CA THR A 86 -7.49 6.35 -7.49
C THR A 86 -8.67 6.92 -6.70
N GLU A 87 -9.16 6.20 -5.69
CA GLU A 87 -10.31 6.64 -4.89
C GLU A 87 -10.02 7.96 -4.13
N ILE A 88 -8.82 8.10 -3.58
CA ILE A 88 -8.42 9.33 -2.86
C ILE A 88 -8.27 10.51 -3.85
N ALA A 89 -7.61 10.29 -4.99
CA ALA A 89 -7.42 11.32 -6.00
C ALA A 89 -8.74 11.80 -6.61
N ILE A 90 -9.72 10.90 -6.79
CA ILE A 90 -11.08 11.25 -7.23
C ILE A 90 -11.78 12.11 -6.16
N ALA A 91 -11.62 11.77 -4.88
CA ALA A 91 -12.29 12.47 -3.78
C ALA A 91 -11.71 13.86 -3.46
N MET A 92 -10.38 14.02 -3.57
CA MET A 92 -9.67 15.23 -3.10
C MET A 92 -9.10 16.10 -4.22
N GLY A 93 -9.05 15.59 -5.45
CA GLY A 93 -8.36 16.23 -6.56
C GLY A 93 -6.85 15.96 -6.56
N ARG A 94 -6.17 16.50 -7.57
CA ARG A 94 -4.72 16.27 -7.81
C ARG A 94 -3.90 17.55 -7.84
N ASP A 95 -4.51 18.68 -7.47
CA ASP A 95 -3.85 19.98 -7.49
C ASP A 95 -3.39 20.38 -6.08
N GLY A 96 -2.43 21.30 -6.02
CA GLY A 96 -2.01 21.93 -4.77
C GLY A 96 -1.41 20.98 -3.73
N ALA A 97 -1.59 21.32 -2.45
CA ALA A 97 -1.15 20.56 -1.30
C ALA A 97 -1.83 19.19 -1.20
N TRP A 98 -3.09 19.07 -1.60
CA TRP A 98 -3.79 17.78 -1.66
C TRP A 98 -3.13 16.85 -2.68
N GLY A 99 -2.88 17.34 -3.89
CA GLY A 99 -2.17 16.62 -4.95
C GLY A 99 -0.77 16.19 -4.52
N ASN A 100 0.01 17.13 -3.96
CA ASN A 100 1.35 16.84 -3.47
C ASN A 100 1.34 15.78 -2.35
N TRP A 101 0.36 15.85 -1.44
CA TRP A 101 0.23 14.86 -0.38
C TRP A 101 -0.10 13.48 -0.92
N ILE A 102 -1.09 13.32 -1.81
CA ILE A 102 -1.46 11.99 -2.32
C ILE A 102 -0.33 11.36 -3.12
N GLU A 103 0.39 12.15 -3.94
CA GLU A 103 1.55 11.65 -4.69
C GLU A 103 2.69 11.23 -3.76
N ARG A 104 2.95 12.02 -2.71
CA ARG A 104 3.95 11.68 -1.70
C ARG A 104 3.55 10.43 -0.92
N TRP A 105 2.33 10.37 -0.40
CA TRP A 105 1.79 9.23 0.33
C TRP A 105 1.87 7.95 -0.51
N THR A 106 1.44 7.99 -1.77
CA THR A 106 1.52 6.83 -2.67
C THR A 106 2.96 6.37 -2.89
N ALA A 107 3.91 7.30 -3.05
CA ALA A 107 5.31 6.94 -3.17
C ALA A 107 5.86 6.31 -1.87
N GLU A 108 5.39 6.76 -0.71
CA GLU A 108 5.79 6.21 0.58
C GLU A 108 5.21 4.82 0.82
N GLU A 109 3.90 4.63 0.61
CA GLU A 109 3.17 3.36 0.76
C GLU A 109 3.68 2.26 -0.17
N ASN A 110 4.01 2.61 -1.42
CA ASN A 110 4.50 1.62 -2.39
C ASN A 110 5.74 0.85 -1.88
N ARG A 111 6.52 1.44 -0.97
CA ARG A 111 7.68 0.78 -0.36
C ARG A 111 7.29 -0.39 0.54
N HIS A 112 6.11 -0.37 1.17
CA HIS A 112 5.62 -1.43 2.05
C HIS A 112 5.38 -2.73 1.29
N GLY A 113 4.64 -2.67 0.18
CA GLY A 113 4.43 -3.82 -0.71
C GLY A 113 5.75 -4.37 -1.25
N ILE A 114 6.68 -3.49 -1.67
CA ILE A 114 8.00 -3.89 -2.16
C ILE A 114 8.77 -4.69 -1.10
N VAL A 115 8.93 -4.16 0.12
CA VAL A 115 9.76 -4.82 1.14
C VAL A 115 9.17 -6.17 1.55
N MET A 116 7.84 -6.26 1.68
CA MET A 116 7.17 -7.52 2.06
C MET A 116 7.29 -8.57 0.96
N ARG A 117 7.03 -8.18 -0.30
CA ARG A 117 7.19 -9.09 -1.44
C ARG A 117 8.63 -9.56 -1.57
N ASP A 118 9.60 -8.65 -1.51
CA ASP A 118 11.00 -8.99 -1.67
C ASP A 118 11.51 -9.86 -0.50
N TYR A 119 11.04 -9.62 0.72
CA TYR A 119 11.29 -10.49 1.87
C TYR A 119 10.77 -11.91 1.59
N LEU A 120 9.50 -12.06 1.22
CA LEU A 120 8.89 -13.36 0.92
C LEU A 120 9.62 -14.11 -0.21
N MET A 121 10.09 -13.38 -1.23
CA MET A 121 10.85 -13.97 -2.34
C MET A 121 12.28 -14.36 -1.93
N ALA A 122 13.00 -13.47 -1.23
CA ALA A 122 14.38 -13.73 -0.82
C ALA A 122 14.47 -14.89 0.19
N THR A 123 13.53 -14.98 1.14
CA THR A 123 13.50 -16.04 2.14
C THR A 123 12.78 -17.30 1.67
N ARG A 124 12.22 -17.31 0.45
CA ARG A 124 11.32 -18.37 -0.02
C ARG A 124 10.19 -18.64 0.99
N GLY A 125 9.66 -17.57 1.57
CA GLY A 125 8.73 -17.61 2.70
C GLY A 125 7.38 -18.24 2.40
N VAL A 126 6.96 -18.21 1.14
CA VAL A 126 5.71 -18.79 0.63
C VAL A 126 5.93 -19.37 -0.78
N ASP A 127 4.97 -20.13 -1.30
CA ASP A 127 4.97 -20.55 -2.69
C ASP A 127 4.90 -19.30 -3.60
N PRO A 128 5.90 -19.08 -4.47
CA PRO A 128 5.94 -17.89 -5.32
C PRO A 128 4.85 -17.89 -6.40
N TYR A 129 4.37 -19.05 -6.86
CA TYR A 129 3.33 -19.10 -7.88
C TYR A 129 1.98 -18.73 -7.29
N GLU A 130 1.64 -19.34 -6.13
CA GLU A 130 0.41 -19.01 -5.42
C GLU A 130 0.38 -17.53 -5.02
N LEU A 131 1.51 -16.99 -4.57
CA LEU A 131 1.62 -15.57 -4.24
C LEU A 131 1.32 -14.68 -5.45
N GLU A 132 2.00 -14.91 -6.59
CA GLU A 132 1.82 -14.07 -7.77
C GLU A 132 0.42 -14.20 -8.38
N ASP A 133 -0.19 -15.39 -8.34
CA ASP A 133 -1.58 -15.60 -8.77
C ASP A 133 -2.56 -14.85 -7.86
N LEU A 134 -2.36 -14.88 -6.54
CA LEU A 134 -3.16 -14.12 -5.57
C LEU A 134 -3.05 -12.62 -5.79
N ARG A 135 -1.83 -12.11 -6.01
CA ARG A 135 -1.59 -10.69 -6.30
C ARG A 135 -2.34 -10.25 -7.54
N MET A 136 -2.23 -11.02 -8.62
CA MET A 136 -2.96 -10.75 -9.87
C MET A 136 -4.48 -10.77 -9.66
N ALA A 137 -5.01 -11.76 -8.95
CA ALA A 137 -6.44 -11.86 -8.67
C ALA A 137 -6.94 -10.68 -7.81
N HIS A 138 -6.21 -10.34 -6.75
CA HIS A 138 -6.59 -9.29 -5.81
C HIS A 138 -6.59 -7.91 -6.48
N MET A 139 -5.50 -7.55 -7.16
CA MET A 139 -5.38 -6.25 -7.84
C MET A 139 -6.37 -6.12 -9.02
N SER A 140 -6.77 -7.24 -9.65
CA SER A 140 -7.77 -7.21 -10.72
C SER A 140 -9.18 -6.95 -10.21
N LEU A 141 -9.49 -7.34 -8.97
CA LEU A 141 -10.74 -6.98 -8.31
C LEU A 141 -10.73 -5.51 -7.87
N GLY A 142 -9.56 -5.04 -7.41
CA GLY A 142 -9.36 -3.67 -6.95
C GLY A 142 -10.13 -3.36 -5.66
N TYR A 143 -10.20 -2.08 -5.34
CA TYR A 143 -11.04 -1.53 -4.28
C TYR A 143 -11.84 -0.35 -4.82
N GLN A 144 -13.09 -0.23 -4.38
CA GLN A 144 -13.96 0.92 -4.63
C GLN A 144 -14.61 1.32 -3.33
N THR A 145 -14.60 2.63 -3.03
CA THR A 145 -15.26 3.14 -1.84
C THR A 145 -16.78 3.07 -2.00
N PRO A 146 -17.55 2.75 -0.95
CA PRO A 146 -19.01 2.88 -1.00
C PRO A 146 -19.49 4.34 -0.89
N TYR A 147 -18.57 5.30 -0.74
CA TYR A 147 -18.87 6.72 -0.53
C TYR A 147 -18.52 7.57 -1.76
N ASP A 148 -19.49 7.76 -2.67
CA ASP A 148 -19.30 8.57 -3.89
C ASP A 148 -18.80 9.98 -3.56
N THR A 149 -17.55 10.26 -3.95
CA THR A 149 -16.88 11.57 -3.95
C THR A 149 -16.94 12.35 -2.62
N ASP A 150 -17.12 11.63 -1.50
CA ASP A 150 -17.21 12.24 -0.18
C ASP A 150 -15.83 12.34 0.48
N MET A 151 -15.19 13.51 0.36
CA MET A 151 -13.84 13.74 0.87
C MET A 151 -13.72 13.48 2.37
N LEU A 152 -14.71 13.87 3.19
CA LEU A 152 -14.64 13.69 4.65
C LEU A 152 -14.69 12.21 5.04
N HIS A 153 -15.53 11.42 4.37
CA HIS A 153 -15.56 9.97 4.58
C HIS A 153 -14.24 9.33 4.11
N THR A 154 -13.66 9.79 3.00
CA THR A 154 -12.36 9.29 2.53
C THR A 154 -11.24 9.63 3.51
N VAL A 155 -11.16 10.87 4.02
CA VAL A 155 -10.17 11.24 5.06
C VAL A 155 -10.34 10.38 6.32
N ALA A 156 -11.58 10.18 6.78
CA ALA A 156 -11.85 9.33 7.93
C ALA A 156 -11.44 7.87 7.68
N TYR A 157 -11.81 7.32 6.53
CA TYR A 157 -11.45 5.96 6.13
C TYR A 157 -9.94 5.75 6.13
N VAL A 158 -9.19 6.62 5.45
CA VAL A 158 -7.72 6.56 5.40
C VAL A 158 -7.14 6.68 6.81
N SER A 159 -7.62 7.62 7.63
CA SER A 159 -7.14 7.79 9.01
C SER A 159 -7.31 6.54 9.88
N PHE A 160 -8.42 5.79 9.71
CA PHE A 160 -8.65 4.54 10.41
C PHE A 160 -7.83 3.38 9.83
N GLN A 161 -7.71 3.31 8.50
CA GLN A 161 -6.97 2.26 7.82
C GLN A 161 -5.48 2.34 8.15
N GLU A 162 -4.89 3.54 8.15
CA GLU A 162 -3.50 3.80 8.57
C GLU A 162 -3.22 3.38 10.01
N LEU A 163 -4.20 3.58 10.91
CA LEU A 163 -4.07 3.12 12.29
C LEU A 163 -4.14 1.59 12.38
N ALA A 164 -4.99 0.96 11.57
CA ALA A 164 -5.14 -0.49 11.54
C ALA A 164 -3.86 -1.17 11.03
N THR A 165 -3.29 -0.69 9.92
CA THR A 165 -2.04 -1.24 9.34
C THR A 165 -0.83 -1.01 10.23
N ARG A 166 -0.82 0.05 11.04
CA ARG A 166 0.20 0.26 12.07
C ARG A 166 0.20 -0.80 13.18
N ILE A 167 -0.96 -1.39 13.49
CA ILE A 167 -1.11 -2.37 14.58
C ILE A 167 -0.92 -3.81 14.10
N SER A 168 -1.30 -4.08 12.85
CA SER A 168 -1.30 -5.41 12.22
C SER A 168 0.07 -6.02 11.99
#